data_AF-A0A936AU77-F1
#
_entry.id   AF-A0A936AU77-F1
#
_cell.length_a   1.000
_cell.length_b   1.000
_cell.length_c   1.000
_cell.angle_alpha   90.00
_cell.angle_beta   90.00
_cell.angle_gamma   90.00
#
_symmetry.space_group_name_H-M   'P 1'
#
loop_
_entity.id
_entity.type
_entity.pdbx_description
1 polymer ?
#
loop_
_entity_poly.entity_id
_entity_poly.type
_entity_poly.pdbx_seq_one_letter_code
_entity_poly.pdbx_strand_id
1 'polypeptide(L)'
;MLTHRVEIVRLALSGKTMTEICRTMRHSPQAVANYLSTFTRVAQLAERQMQPSQMAFLLKRGRSLIDRYLELLAECQQDPTFKYHLTQMLQLGQAPQLEKKRVKKEGRR
;
A
#
# COMPACT_ATOMS: atom_id res chain seq x y z
N MET A 1 -14.62 5.53 5.68
CA MET A 1 -14.91 4.25 4.99
C MET A 1 -13.68 3.34 5.06
N LEU A 2 -13.70 2.34 5.94
CA LEU A 2 -12.65 1.30 6.06
C LEU A 2 -12.56 0.47 4.76
N THR A 3 -13.74 0.10 4.23
CA THR A 3 -13.93 -0.69 3.02
C THR A 3 -13.25 -0.08 1.80
N HIS A 4 -13.38 1.23 1.60
CA HIS A 4 -12.71 1.93 0.48
C HIS A 4 -11.17 1.78 0.51
N ARG A 5 -10.56 1.75 1.70
CA ARG A 5 -9.10 1.63 1.82
C ARG A 5 -8.63 0.23 1.49
N VAL A 6 -9.35 -0.78 1.97
CA VAL A 6 -9.07 -2.20 1.68
C VAL A 6 -9.29 -2.49 0.20
N GLU A 7 -10.35 -1.95 -0.40
CA GLU A 7 -10.67 -2.14 -1.82
C GLU A 7 -9.58 -1.57 -2.75
N ILE A 8 -9.03 -0.40 -2.42
CA ILE A 8 -7.89 0.17 -3.17
C ILE A 8 -6.70 -0.80 -3.20
N VAL A 9 -6.39 -1.42 -2.07
CA VAL A 9 -5.30 -2.41 -1.98
C VAL A 9 -5.66 -3.66 -2.77
N ARG A 10 -6.90 -4.16 -2.65
CA ARG A 10 -7.38 -5.32 -3.41
C ARG A 10 -7.27 -5.11 -4.91
N LEU A 11 -7.64 -3.92 -5.42
CA LEU A 11 -7.50 -3.58 -6.83
C LEU A 11 -6.03 -3.59 -7.28
N ALA A 12 -5.13 -3.04 -6.47
CA ALA A 12 -3.69 -3.09 -6.77
C ALA A 12 -3.15 -4.53 -6.78
N LEU A 13 -3.56 -5.36 -5.82
CA LEU A 13 -3.21 -6.79 -5.78
C LEU A 13 -3.82 -7.59 -6.93
N SER A 14 -4.91 -7.10 -7.52
CA SER A 14 -5.53 -7.65 -8.73
C SER A 14 -4.85 -7.15 -10.03
N GLY A 15 -3.77 -6.37 -9.92
CA GLY A 15 -3.00 -5.86 -11.07
C GLY A 15 -3.51 -4.55 -11.67
N LYS A 16 -4.44 -3.85 -11.01
CA LYS A 16 -4.89 -2.53 -11.47
C LYS A 16 -3.79 -1.48 -11.26
N THR A 17 -3.62 -0.63 -12.27
CA THR A 17 -2.66 0.47 -12.22
C THR A 17 -3.15 1.62 -11.32
N MET A 18 -2.22 2.46 -10.89
CA MET A 18 -2.53 3.68 -10.11
C MET A 18 -3.62 4.53 -10.78
N THR A 19 -3.52 4.72 -12.10
CA THR A 19 -4.48 5.52 -12.88
C THR A 19 -5.88 4.88 -12.89
N GLU A 20 -5.97 3.58 -13.08
CA GLU A 20 -7.26 2.85 -13.02
C GLU A 20 -7.89 2.94 -11.63
N ILE A 21 -7.11 2.72 -10.58
CA ILE A 21 -7.59 2.80 -9.19
C ILE A 21 -8.09 4.21 -8.88
N CYS A 22 -7.35 5.25 -9.27
CA CYS A 22 -7.76 6.64 -9.05
C CYS A 22 -9.10 6.95 -9.75
N ARG A 23 -9.29 6.46 -10.98
CA ARG A 23 -10.53 6.65 -11.75
C ARG A 23 -11.70 5.89 -11.13
N THR A 24 -11.52 4.62 -10.79
CA THR A 24 -12.57 3.75 -10.24
C THR A 24 -12.98 4.20 -8.84
N MET A 25 -12.00 4.46 -7.97
CA MET A 25 -12.25 4.78 -6.56
C MET A 25 -12.42 6.27 -6.29
N ARG A 26 -12.30 7.12 -7.33
CA ARG A 26 -12.38 8.59 -7.24
C ARG A 26 -11.47 9.16 -6.14
N HIS A 27 -10.24 8.67 -6.11
CA HIS A 27 -9.22 9.10 -5.16
C HIS A 27 -8.02 9.73 -5.87
N SER A 28 -7.32 10.61 -5.16
CA SER A 28 -6.07 11.17 -5.66
C SER A 28 -4.96 10.12 -5.66
N PRO A 29 -3.96 10.23 -6.55
CA PRO A 29 -2.80 9.35 -6.57
C PRO A 29 -2.07 9.31 -5.22
N GLN A 30 -2.02 10.45 -4.51
CA GLN A 30 -1.42 10.53 -3.18
C GLN A 30 -2.20 9.72 -2.14
N ALA A 31 -3.53 9.74 -2.18
CA ALA A 31 -4.35 8.96 -1.27
C ALA A 31 -4.16 7.45 -1.53
N VAL A 32 -4.18 7.03 -2.80
CA VAL A 32 -3.94 5.64 -3.19
C VAL A 32 -2.54 5.19 -2.75
N ALA A 33 -1.50 5.97 -3.04
CA ALA A 33 -0.12 5.67 -2.63
C ALA A 33 0.01 5.52 -1.10
N ASN A 34 -0.66 6.37 -0.32
CA ASN A 34 -0.66 6.27 1.14
C ASN A 34 -1.28 4.95 1.64
N TYR A 35 -2.36 4.48 1.01
CA TYR A 35 -3.00 3.23 1.40
C TYR A 35 -2.15 2.01 1.04
N LEU A 36 -1.57 2.00 -0.16
CA LEU A 36 -0.64 0.97 -0.60
C LEU A 36 0.59 0.92 0.31
N SER A 37 1.21 2.07 0.59
CA SER A 37 2.37 2.15 1.49
C SER A 37 2.04 1.68 2.90
N THR A 38 0.87 2.03 3.44
CA THR A 38 0.43 1.55 4.76
C THR A 38 0.29 0.02 4.75
N PHE A 39 -0.30 -0.55 3.71
CA PHE A 39 -0.45 -2.00 3.56
C PHE A 39 0.90 -2.71 3.46
N THR A 40 1.82 -2.23 2.62
CA THR A 40 3.18 -2.80 2.50
C THR A 40 3.91 -2.80 3.84
N ARG A 41 3.76 -1.75 4.66
CA ARG A 41 4.34 -1.70 6.01
C ARG A 41 3.69 -2.71 6.95
N VAL A 42 2.38 -2.93 6.86
CA VAL A 42 1.70 -4.00 7.62
C VAL A 42 2.26 -5.37 7.23
N ALA A 43 2.43 -5.64 5.94
CA ALA A 43 3.01 -6.90 5.45
C ALA A 43 4.43 -7.14 6.02
N GLN A 44 5.30 -6.13 5.95
CA GLN A 44 6.66 -6.21 6.50
C GLN A 44 6.69 -6.43 8.02
N LEU A 45 5.75 -5.85 8.76
CA LEU A 45 5.66 -6.03 10.22
C LEU A 45 5.05 -7.39 10.59
N ALA A 46 4.11 -7.88 9.78
CA ALA A 46 3.53 -9.22 9.93
C ALA A 46 4.58 -10.32 9.70
N GLU A 47 5.47 -10.17 8.72
CA GLU A 47 6.61 -11.08 8.51
C GLU A 47 7.53 -11.15 9.74
N ARG A 48 7.64 -10.06 10.50
CA ARG A 48 8.39 -9.99 11.77
C ARG A 48 7.59 -10.45 12.99
N GLN A 49 6.41 -11.05 12.76
CA GLN A 49 5.51 -11.54 13.80
C GLN A 49 5.10 -10.48 14.84
N MET A 50 5.07 -9.21 14.44
CA MET A 50 4.64 -8.12 15.32
C MET A 50 3.15 -8.24 15.63
N GLN A 51 2.76 -7.98 16.88
CA GLN A 51 1.35 -8.04 17.27
C GLN A 51 0.55 -6.90 16.66
N PRO A 52 -0.73 -7.09 16.27
CA PRO A 52 -1.41 -6.06 15.50
C PRO A 52 -1.77 -4.79 16.30
N SER A 53 -1.73 -4.85 17.63
CA SER A 53 -1.86 -3.68 18.52
C SER A 53 -0.61 -2.82 18.46
N GLN A 54 0.57 -3.45 18.43
CA GLN A 54 1.85 -2.78 18.23
C GLN A 54 1.93 -2.17 16.83
N MET A 55 1.46 -2.88 15.80
CA MET A 55 1.39 -2.33 14.44
C MET A 55 0.46 -1.11 14.36
N ALA A 56 -0.72 -1.18 14.97
CA ALA A 56 -1.67 -0.07 15.02
C ALA A 56 -1.05 1.18 15.67
N PHE A 57 -0.37 0.97 16.81
CA PHE A 57 0.37 2.02 17.52
C PHE A 57 1.50 2.61 16.66
N LEU A 58 2.38 1.77 16.13
CA LEU A 58 3.56 2.17 15.35
C LEU A 58 3.18 2.92 14.06
N LEU A 59 2.16 2.44 13.35
CA LEU A 59 1.69 3.03 12.10
C LEU A 59 0.71 4.19 12.31
N LYS A 60 0.33 4.48 13.57
CA LYS A 60 -0.70 5.47 13.93
C LYS A 60 -2.00 5.25 13.14
N ARG A 61 -2.44 3.99 13.07
CA ARG A 61 -3.67 3.58 12.38
C ARG A 61 -4.63 2.90 13.35
N GLY A 62 -5.93 2.96 13.03
CA GLY A 62 -6.95 2.27 13.81
C GLY A 62 -6.75 0.76 13.76
N ARG A 63 -6.95 0.08 14.89
CA ARG A 63 -6.77 -1.36 15.03
C ARG A 63 -7.57 -2.16 13.99
N SER A 64 -8.82 -1.77 13.76
CA SER A 64 -9.70 -2.40 12.77
C SER A 64 -9.15 -2.35 11.34
N LEU A 65 -8.38 -1.33 10.97
CA LEU A 65 -7.74 -1.27 9.64
C LEU A 65 -6.58 -2.26 9.54
N ILE A 66 -5.80 -2.39 10.62
CA ILE A 66 -4.71 -3.37 10.67
C ILE A 66 -5.27 -4.79 10.55
N ASP A 67 -6.32 -5.11 11.28
CA ASP A 67 -6.95 -6.44 11.22
C ASP A 67 -7.43 -6.77 9.80
N ARG A 68 -8.11 -5.83 9.11
CA ARG A 68 -8.51 -6.04 7.70
C ARG A 68 -7.33 -6.20 6.74
N TYR A 69 -6.22 -5.51 6.99
CA TYR A 69 -5.03 -5.67 6.15
C TYR A 69 -4.35 -7.02 6.40
N LEU A 70 -4.38 -7.54 7.63
CA LEU A 70 -3.89 -8.88 7.94
C LEU A 70 -4.78 -9.97 7.33
N GLU A 71 -6.09 -9.81 7.37
CA GLU A 71 -7.03 -10.68 6.66
C GLU A 71 -6.72 -10.72 5.15
N LEU A 72 -6.55 -9.54 4.53
CA LEU A 72 -6.20 -9.44 3.11
C LEU A 72 -4.83 -10.07 2.81
N LEU A 73 -3.85 -9.96 3.71
CA LEU A 73 -2.56 -10.65 3.56
C LEU A 73 -2.69 -12.17 3.61
N ALA A 74 -3.59 -12.71 4.44
CA ALA A 74 -3.88 -14.13 4.46
C ALA A 74 -4.52 -14.58 3.14
N GLU A 75 -5.43 -13.79 2.56
CA GLU A 75 -6.00 -14.04 1.23
C GLU A 75 -4.92 -14.07 0.14
N CYS A 76 -3.91 -13.19 0.21
CA CYS A 76 -2.80 -13.19 -0.74
C CYS A 76 -2.02 -14.52 -0.78
N GLN A 77 -2.05 -15.33 0.27
CA GLN A 77 -1.39 -16.64 0.28
C GLN A 77 -2.16 -17.69 -0.54
N GLN A 78 -3.47 -17.46 -0.76
CA GLN A 78 -4.35 -18.38 -1.47
C GLN A 78 -4.47 -18.05 -2.97
N ASP A 79 -4.22 -16.80 -3.36
CA ASP A 79 -4.30 -16.35 -4.75
C ASP A 79 -2.88 -16.05 -5.32
N PRO A 80 -2.40 -16.82 -6.32
CA PRO A 80 -1.11 -16.60 -6.95
C PRO A 80 -0.92 -15.20 -7.55
N THR A 81 -1.97 -14.60 -8.08
CA THR A 81 -1.95 -13.23 -8.65
C THR A 81 -1.68 -12.22 -7.56
N PHE A 82 -2.38 -12.34 -6.44
CA PHE A 82 -2.20 -11.44 -5.30
C PHE A 82 -0.82 -11.61 -4.70
N LYS A 83 -0.34 -12.87 -4.57
CA LYS A 83 1.01 -13.16 -4.10
C LYS A 83 2.08 -12.52 -4.98
N TYR A 84 1.93 -12.60 -6.30
CA TYR A 84 2.85 -11.99 -7.25
C TYR A 84 2.90 -10.47 -7.08
N HIS A 85 1.75 -9.78 -7.09
CA HIS A 85 1.71 -8.34 -6.93
C HIS A 85 2.15 -7.87 -5.54
N LEU A 86 1.83 -8.61 -4.47
CA LEU A 86 2.34 -8.34 -3.13
C LEU A 86 3.87 -8.36 -3.12
N THR A 87 4.47 -9.37 -3.74
CA THR A 87 5.93 -9.49 -3.86
C THR A 87 6.52 -8.28 -4.59
N GLN A 88 5.91 -7.86 -5.71
CA GLN A 88 6.34 -6.66 -6.45
C GLN A 88 6.23 -5.39 -5.59
N MET A 89 5.13 -5.23 -4.85
CA MET A 89 4.94 -4.09 -3.95
C MET A 89 5.99 -4.05 -2.83
N LEU A 90 6.37 -5.22 -2.28
CA LEU A 90 7.39 -5.33 -1.24
C LEU A 90 8.79 -5.01 -1.78
N GLN A 91 9.13 -5.48 -2.98
CA GLN A 91 10.41 -5.19 -3.65
C GLN A 91 10.56 -3.68 -3.93
N LEU A 92 9.51 -3.04 -4.46
CA LEU A 92 9.50 -1.59 -4.72
C LEU A 92 9.60 -0.76 -3.42
N GLY A 93 9.04 -1.26 -2.31
CA GLY A 93 9.16 -0.64 -1.00
C GLY A 93 10.54 -0.76 -0.35
N GLN A 94 11.40 -1.64 -0.86
CA GLN A 94 12.79 -1.85 -0.39
C GLN A 94 13.84 -1.11 -1.25
N ALA A 95 13.44 -0.53 -2.39
CA ALA A 95 14.34 0.28 -3.20
C ALA A 95 14.74 1.56 -2.44
N PRO A 96 16.04 1.93 -2.39
CA PRO A 96 16.45 3.21 -1.82
C PRO A 96 15.71 4.33 -2.56
N GLN A 97 15.16 5.30 -1.81
CA GLN A 97 14.51 6.47 -2.39
C GLN A 97 15.47 7.12 -3.39
N LEU A 98 15.28 6.86 -4.68
CA LEU A 98 15.94 7.62 -5.73
C LEU A 98 15.58 9.08 -5.50
N GLU A 99 16.61 9.84 -5.15
CA GLU A 99 16.55 11.24 -4.80
C GLU A 99 15.62 11.97 -5.76
N LYS A 100 14.65 12.71 -5.20
CA LYS A 100 13.88 13.68 -5.95
C LYS A 100 14.86 14.69 -6.54
N LYS A 101 15.31 14.48 -7.78
CA LYS A 101 15.92 15.55 -8.58
C LYS A 101 14.88 16.66 -8.67
N ARG A 102 15.05 17.69 -7.82
CA ARG A 102 14.38 18.97 -7.97
C ARG A 102 14.73 19.47 -9.37
N VAL A 103 13.80 19.35 -10.31
CA VAL A 103 13.89 20.06 -11.58
C VAL A 103 13.73 21.53 -11.25
N LYS A 104 14.86 22.24 -11.20
CA LYS A 104 14.91 23.69 -11.10
C LYS A 104 14.31 24.23 -12.42
N LYS A 105 13.06 24.72 -12.37
CA LYS A 105 12.52 25.57 -13.43
C LYS A 105 13.24 26.93 -13.31
N GLU A 106 14.35 27.10 -14.03
CA GLU A 106 14.89 28.42 -14.29
C GLU A 106 14.11 29.01 -15.47
N GLY A 107 13.40 30.10 -15.19
CA GLY A 107 12.49 30.73 -16.12
C GLY A 107 13.19 31.45 -17.26
N ARG A 108 12.62 31.25 -18.44
CA ARG A 108 12.43 32.22 -19.53
C ARG A 108 12.62 33.68 -19.07
N ARG A 109 13.66 34.36 -19.56
CA ARG A 109 13.68 35.77 -19.96
C ARG A 109 14.71 35.95 -21.06
#